data_AF-A0A383F2L7-F1
#
_entry.id   AF-A0A383F2L7-F1
#
_cell.length_a   1.000
_cell.length_b   1.000
_cell.length_c   1.000
_cell.angle_alpha   90.00
_cell.angle_beta   90.00
_cell.angle_gamma   90.00
#
_symmetry.space_group_name_H-M   'P 1'
#
loop_
_entity.id
_entity.type
_entity.pdbx_description
1 polymer ?
#
loop_
_entity_poly.entity_id
_entity_poly.type
_entity_poly.pdbx_seq_one_letter_code
_entity_poly.pdbx_strand_id
1 'polypeptide(L)'
;MVPIKFQNDIIKKEVIMIRWLRSNSNYLFCSILGLLIVACSSQEYTTAKLAIQQSDWLKAEEWLPKAMAVEPDNPEIPIVYAVEVHARNGNWKQM
;
A
#
# COMPACT_ATOMS: atom_id res chain seq x y z
N MET A 1 46.60 1.68 15.71
CA MET A 1 46.44 0.21 15.87
C MET A 1 45.25 -0.03 16.78
N VAL A 2 44.15 -0.60 16.26
CA VAL A 2 42.92 -0.82 17.04
C VAL A 2 43.11 -2.03 17.95
N PRO A 3 42.68 -1.98 19.23
CA PRO A 3 42.88 -3.10 20.15
C PRO A 3 42.04 -4.31 19.75
N ILE A 4 42.68 -5.49 19.68
CA ILE A 4 42.10 -6.77 19.24
C ILE A 4 40.81 -7.12 20.03
N LYS A 5 40.75 -6.74 21.31
CA LYS A 5 39.55 -6.95 22.16
C LYS A 5 38.32 -6.22 21.63
N PHE A 6 38.49 -4.98 21.14
CA PHE A 6 37.41 -4.19 20.57
C PHE A 6 36.89 -4.80 19.26
N GLN A 7 37.78 -5.32 18.42
CA GLN A 7 37.41 -6.05 17.21
C GLN A 7 36.64 -7.35 17.52
N ASN A 8 37.06 -8.10 18.54
CA ASN A 8 36.38 -9.34 18.95
C ASN A 8 35.00 -9.07 19.56
N ASP A 9 34.83 -7.98 20.31
CA ASP A 9 33.55 -7.58 20.89
C ASP A 9 32.53 -7.17 19.80
N ILE A 10 32.99 -6.50 18.73
CA ILE A 10 32.16 -6.17 17.56
C ILE A 10 31.72 -7.45 16.84
N ILE A 11 32.66 -8.35 16.52
CA ILE A 11 32.36 -9.62 15.84
C ILE A 11 31.38 -10.46 16.67
N LYS A 12 31.52 -10.47 18.00
CA LYS A 12 30.61 -11.22 18.87
C LYS A 12 29.19 -10.66 18.83
N LYS A 13 29.02 -9.33 18.80
CA LYS A 13 27.71 -8.68 18.66
C LYS A 13 27.07 -8.98 17.31
N GLU A 14 27.84 -8.91 16.23
CA GLU A 14 27.39 -9.23 14.87
C GLU A 14 26.88 -10.68 14.78
N VAL A 15 27.64 -11.65 15.31
CA VAL A 15 27.26 -13.07 15.30
C VAL A 15 26.00 -13.34 16.13
N ILE A 16 25.85 -12.69 17.29
CA ILE A 16 24.63 -12.80 18.11
C ILE A 16 23.43 -12.22 17.37
N MET A 17 23.59 -11.08 16.71
CA MET A 17 22.54 -10.42 15.93
C MET A 17 22.09 -11.29 14.76
N ILE A 18 23.02 -11.85 13.98
CA ILE A 18 22.71 -12.76 12.86
C ILE A 18 22.02 -14.03 13.35
N ARG A 19 22.47 -14.59 14.49
CA ARG A 19 21.87 -15.78 15.08
C ARG A 19 20.45 -15.52 15.60
N TRP A 20 20.22 -14.35 16.18
CA TRP A 20 18.89 -13.91 16.59
C TRP A 20 17.98 -13.68 15.38
N LEU A 21 18.46 -12.99 14.35
CA LEU A 21 17.73 -12.73 13.10
C LEU A 21 17.28 -14.04 12.43
N ARG A 22 18.17 -15.04 12.40
CA ARG A 22 17.87 -16.39 11.88
C ARG A 22 16.88 -17.15 12.76
N SER A 23 16.97 -17.03 14.09
CA SER A 23 16.05 -17.69 15.02
C SER A 23 14.63 -17.09 14.98
N ASN A 24 14.52 -15.78 14.72
CA ASN A 24 13.26 -15.05 14.65
C ASN A 24 12.76 -14.80 13.22
N SER A 25 13.45 -15.33 12.21
CA SER A 25 13.16 -15.13 10.78
C SER A 25 11.70 -15.43 10.41
N ASN A 26 11.13 -16.50 10.97
CA ASN A 26 9.73 -16.87 10.71
C ASN A 26 8.75 -15.82 11.27
N TYR A 27 9.04 -15.26 12.45
CA TYR A 27 8.20 -14.21 13.05
C TYR A 27 8.31 -12.89 12.29
N LEU A 28 9.51 -12.54 11.82
CA LEU A 28 9.73 -11.37 10.97
C LEU A 28 8.98 -11.52 9.64
N PHE A 29 9.05 -12.70 9.03
CA PHE A 29 8.33 -13.02 7.80
C PHE A 29 6.80 -12.93 7.99
N CYS A 30 6.26 -13.52 9.06
CA CYS A 30 4.83 -13.42 9.39
C CYS A 30 4.41 -11.97 9.66
N SER A 31 5.25 -11.17 10.31
CA SER A 31 4.95 -9.76 10.60
C SER A 31 4.89 -8.92 9.32
N ILE A 32 5.85 -9.11 8.40
CA ILE A 32 5.85 -8.44 7.09
C ILE A 32 4.62 -8.85 6.27
N LEU A 33 4.30 -10.14 6.26
CA LEU A 33 3.14 -10.65 5.53
C LEU A 33 1.81 -10.10 6.09
N GLY A 34 1.72 -9.93 7.41
CA GLY A 34 0.56 -9.31 8.06
C GLY A 34 0.34 -7.85 7.67
N LEU A 35 1.43 -7.07 7.52
CA LEU A 35 1.34 -5.67 7.08
C LEU A 35 0.83 -5.52 5.64
N LEU A 36 1.13 -6.49 4.76
CA LEU A 36 0.66 -6.47 3.37
C LEU A 36 -0.86 -6.66 3.24
N ILE A 37 -1.52 -7.31 4.21
CA ILE A 37 -2.97 -7.53 4.21
C ILE A 37 -3.73 -6.23 4.53
N VAL A 38 -3.13 -5.34 5.35
CA VAL A 38 -3.74 -4.07 5.76
C VAL A 38 -3.62 -2.98 4.68
N ALA A 39 -2.71 -3.14 3.72
CA ALA A 39 -2.52 -2.18 2.61
C ALA A 39 -3.56 -2.31 1.47
N CYS A 40 -4.65 -3.06 1.69
CA CYS A 40 -5.66 -3.31 0.67
C CYS A 40 -6.64 -2.13 0.56
N SER A 41 -7.04 -1.77 -0.67
CA SER A 41 -8.11 -0.80 -0.92
C SER A 41 -9.47 -1.32 -0.46
N SER A 42 -10.41 -0.41 -0.21
CA SER A 42 -11.82 -0.75 0.02
C SER A 42 -12.39 -1.57 -1.13
N GLN A 43 -13.44 -2.31 -0.81
CA GLN A 43 -14.15 -3.11 -1.80
C GLN A 43 -14.78 -2.21 -2.88
N GLU A 44 -15.27 -1.04 -2.48
CA GLU A 44 -15.85 -0.01 -3.32
C GLU A 44 -14.82 0.49 -4.33
N TYR A 45 -13.62 0.86 -3.86
CA TYR A 45 -12.59 1.38 -4.76
C TYR A 45 -12.03 0.31 -5.69
N THR A 46 -11.88 -0.92 -5.18
CA THR A 46 -11.48 -2.08 -6.00
C THR A 46 -12.48 -2.35 -7.12
N THR A 47 -13.79 -2.23 -6.81
CA THR A 47 -14.87 -2.39 -7.79
C THR A 47 -14.85 -1.28 -8.84
N ALA A 48 -14.59 -0.03 -8.43
CA ALA A 48 -14.41 1.09 -9.34
C ALA A 48 -13.21 0.91 -10.27
N LYS A 49 -12.04 0.49 -9.75
CA LYS A 49 -10.84 0.19 -10.55
C LYS A 49 -11.11 -0.91 -11.58
N LEU A 50 -11.83 -1.97 -11.21
CA LEU A 50 -12.20 -3.03 -12.15
C LEU A 50 -13.14 -2.51 -13.25
N ALA A 51 -14.13 -1.68 -12.91
CA ALA A 51 -15.03 -1.08 -13.90
C ALA A 51 -14.26 -0.20 -14.90
N ILE A 52 -13.30 0.60 -14.42
CA ILE A 52 -12.38 1.38 -15.27
C ILE A 52 -11.59 0.46 -16.22
N GLN A 53 -11.01 -0.61 -15.71
CA GLN A 53 -10.26 -1.58 -16.52
C GLN A 53 -11.13 -2.25 -17.61
N GLN A 54 -12.40 -2.50 -17.30
CA GLN A 54 -13.37 -3.08 -18.23
C GLN A 54 -14.01 -2.06 -19.18
N SER A 55 -13.61 -0.79 -19.07
CA SER A 55 -14.21 0.32 -19.79
C SER A 55 -15.70 0.54 -19.52
N ASP A 56 -16.17 0.12 -18.34
CA ASP A 56 -17.53 0.35 -17.86
C ASP A 56 -17.59 1.64 -17.04
N TRP A 57 -17.67 2.77 -17.75
CA TRP A 57 -17.59 4.11 -17.14
C TRP A 57 -18.83 4.48 -16.33
N LEU A 58 -20.00 3.96 -16.72
CA LEU A 58 -21.24 4.15 -15.95
C LEU A 58 -21.12 3.50 -14.57
N LYS A 59 -20.57 2.30 -14.52
CA LYS A 59 -20.30 1.61 -13.25
C LYS A 59 -19.17 2.29 -12.48
N ALA A 60 -18.12 2.78 -13.13
CA ALA A 60 -17.08 3.54 -12.45
C ALA A 60 -17.67 4.80 -11.77
N GLU A 61 -18.51 5.56 -12.47
CA GLU A 61 -19.20 6.74 -11.96
C GLU A 61 -20.14 6.44 -10.79
N GLU A 62 -20.77 5.25 -10.78
CA GLU A 62 -21.59 4.80 -9.66
C GLU A 62 -20.76 4.46 -8.39
N TRP A 63 -19.59 3.84 -8.58
CA TRP A 63 -18.81 3.27 -7.47
C TRP A 63 -17.78 4.22 -6.88
N LEU A 64 -17.24 5.17 -7.65
CA LEU A 64 -16.25 6.13 -7.15
C LEU A 64 -16.79 7.01 -6.00
N PRO A 65 -18.03 7.53 -6.04
CA PRO A 65 -18.61 8.26 -4.90
C PRO A 65 -18.77 7.38 -3.65
N LYS A 66 -19.11 6.09 -3.82
CA LYS A 66 -19.19 5.14 -2.71
C LYS A 66 -17.81 4.90 -2.09
N ALA A 67 -16.79 4.78 -2.93
CA ALA A 67 -15.41 4.63 -2.49
C ALA A 67 -14.92 5.86 -1.71
N MET A 68 -15.25 7.08 -2.13
CA MET A 68 -14.92 8.30 -1.37
C MET A 68 -15.62 8.35 0.00
N ALA A 69 -16.81 7.77 0.14
CA ALA A 69 -17.51 7.71 1.41
C ALA A 69 -16.86 6.71 2.40
N VAL A 70 -16.27 5.63 1.88
CA VAL A 70 -15.62 4.59 2.69
C VAL A 70 -14.16 4.93 3.00
N GLU A 71 -13.45 5.54 2.04
CA GLU A 71 -12.07 5.99 2.15
C GLU A 71 -11.95 7.51 1.94
N PRO A 72 -12.47 8.35 2.85
CA PRO A 72 -12.44 9.80 2.70
C PRO A 72 -11.03 10.40 2.72
N ASP A 73 -10.08 9.71 3.37
CA ASP A 73 -8.69 10.15 3.51
C ASP A 73 -7.81 9.73 2.32
N ASN A 74 -8.34 8.96 1.37
CA ASN A 74 -7.60 8.51 0.19
C ASN A 74 -7.70 9.55 -0.94
N PRO A 75 -6.63 10.30 -1.26
CA PRO A 75 -6.66 11.32 -2.30
C PRO A 75 -6.70 10.74 -3.72
N GLU A 76 -6.39 9.45 -3.91
CA GLU A 76 -6.40 8.80 -5.24
C GLU A 76 -7.82 8.74 -5.81
N ILE A 77 -8.82 8.46 -4.98
CA ILE A 77 -10.20 8.25 -5.39
C ILE A 77 -10.81 9.49 -6.06
N PRO A 78 -10.79 10.69 -5.45
CA PRO A 78 -11.31 11.90 -6.11
C PRO A 78 -10.52 12.29 -7.36
N ILE A 79 -9.20 12.06 -7.39
CA ILE A 79 -8.38 12.32 -8.59
C ILE A 79 -8.80 11.38 -9.74
N VAL A 80 -8.99 10.10 -9.46
CA VAL A 80 -9.47 9.13 -10.45
C VAL A 80 -10.88 9.51 -10.92
N TYR A 81 -11.76 9.96 -10.03
CA TYR A 81 -13.10 10.41 -10.43
C TYR A 81 -13.07 11.64 -11.33
N ALA A 82 -12.23 12.63 -10.98
CA ALA A 82 -11.98 13.80 -11.81
C ALA A 82 -11.49 13.42 -13.21
N VAL A 83 -10.50 12.51 -13.33
CA VAL A 83 -9.89 12.16 -14.62
C VAL A 83 -10.77 11.19 -15.43
N GLU A 84 -11.16 10.06 -14.84
CA GLU A 84 -11.78 8.97 -15.56
C GLU A 84 -13.27 9.19 -15.85
N VAL A 85 -13.93 10.07 -15.09
CA VAL A 85 -15.35 10.41 -15.29
C VAL A 85 -15.51 11.84 -15.77
N HIS A 86 -15.11 12.84 -14.97
CA HIS A 86 -15.41 14.23 -15.31
C HIS A 86 -14.64 14.74 -16.54
N ALA A 87 -13.32 14.55 -16.60
CA ALA A 87 -12.51 14.98 -17.73
C ALA A 87 -12.87 14.22 -19.02
N ARG A 88 -13.09 12.91 -18.92
CA ARG A 88 -13.57 12.06 -20.02
C ARG A 88 -14.87 12.58 -20.63
N ASN A 89 -15.81 13.03 -19.78
CA ASN A 89 -17.10 13.55 -20.21
C ASN A 89 -17.04 15.05 -20.60
N GLY A 90 -15.87 15.69 -20.57
CA GLY A 90 -15.71 17.12 -20.84
C GLY A 90 -16.26 18.04 -19.74
N ASN A 91 -16.53 17.50 -18.55
CA ASN A 91 -17.07 18.21 -17.39
C ASN A 91 -15.95 18.90 -16.60
N TRP A 92 -15.21 19.80 -17.23
CA TRP A 92 -14.01 20.45 -16.67
C TRP A 92 -14.22 21.18 -15.34
N LYS A 93 -15.46 21.63 -15.06
CA LYS A 93 -15.80 22.29 -13.78
C LYS A 93 -15.81 21.33 -12.58
N GLN A 94 -15.94 20.03 -12.82
CA GLN A 94 -16.00 19.00 -11.79
C GLN A 94 -14.70 18.19 -11.68
N MET A 95 -13.71 18.50 -12.54
CA MET A 95 -12.36 17.95 -12.47
C MET A 95 -11.56 18.66 -11.38
#